data_AF-E1YIR6-F1
#
_entry.id   AF-E1YIR6-F1
#
_cell.length_a   1.000
_cell.length_b   1.000
_cell.length_c   1.000
_cell.angle_alpha   90.00
_cell.angle_beta   90.00
_cell.angle_gamma   90.00
#
_symmetry.space_group_name_H-M   'P 1'
#
loop_
_entity.id
_entity.type
_entity.pdbx_description
1 polymer ?
#
loop_
_entity_poly.entity_id
_entity_poly.type
_entity_poly.pdbx_seq_one_letter_code
_entity_poly.pdbx_strand_id
1 'polypeptide(L)'
;MIISQDKVKIIFQRCLWHIPHQAKFSLWQDKVKHKSEDWLHVIAELMEICAIRPLVDCQQTIEMMVESKKKRLDEIIGYCREKGYSHTVSYLENAQPDMFTAVENRLNGKTTSKVERVMRTVNMRANVSKWSKSGALNVTKVRLAYYYNGFDA
;
A
#
# COMPACT_ATOMS: atom_id res chain seq x y z
N MET A 1 4.04 0.87 14.03
CA MET A 1 4.93 1.45 15.07
C MET A 1 4.35 2.78 15.55
N ILE A 2 4.37 3.10 16.85
CA ILE A 2 3.95 4.41 17.38
C ILE A 2 5.19 5.07 17.98
N ILE A 3 5.58 6.25 17.47
CA ILE A 3 6.64 7.06 18.07
C ILE A 3 5.95 8.23 18.78
N SER A 4 6.24 8.39 20.07
CA SER A 4 5.80 9.54 20.87
C SER A 4 7.01 10.42 21.16
N GLN A 5 7.17 11.52 20.43
CA GLN A 5 8.00 12.64 20.86
C GLN A 5 7.06 13.68 21.48
N ASP A 6 7.09 13.76 22.81
CA ASP A 6 6.44 14.64 23.81
C ASP A 6 5.17 15.48 23.53
N LYS A 7 4.71 15.69 22.28
CA LYS A 7 3.45 16.39 21.94
C LYS A 7 2.71 15.85 20.70
N VAL A 8 3.25 14.88 19.94
CA VAL A 8 2.60 14.38 18.72
C VAL A 8 2.58 12.85 18.68
N LYS A 9 1.38 12.25 18.57
CA LYS A 9 1.22 10.81 18.31
C LYS A 9 1.32 10.57 16.80
N ILE A 10 2.40 9.93 16.36
CA ILE A 10 2.58 9.55 14.95
C ILE A 10 2.13 8.10 14.78
N ILE A 11 1.19 7.89 13.86
CA ILE A 11 0.67 6.57 13.46
C ILE A 11 1.17 6.28 12.05
N PHE A 12 1.94 5.21 11.89
CA PHE A 12 2.41 4.75 10.59
C PHE A 12 1.46 3.69 10.02
N GLN A 13 1.20 3.77 8.73
CA GLN A 13 0.58 2.68 7.97
C GLN A 13 1.29 2.53 6.61
N ARG A 14 1.53 1.29 6.18
CA ARG A 14 1.93 0.96 4.81
C ARG A 14 0.76 1.21 3.86
N CYS A 15 1.03 1.85 2.73
CA CYS A 15 0.01 2.02 1.70
C CYS A 15 -0.39 0.64 1.16
N LEU A 16 -1.60 0.19 1.46
CA LEU A 16 -2.08 -1.15 1.07
C LEU A 16 -2.16 -1.32 -0.45
N TRP A 17 -2.27 -0.26 -1.23
CA TRP A 17 -2.15 -0.35 -2.69
C TRP A 17 -0.74 -0.80 -3.12
N HIS A 18 0.30 -0.30 -2.45
CA HIS A 18 1.67 -0.65 -2.81
C HIS A 18 2.01 -2.10 -2.48
N ILE A 19 1.32 -2.71 -1.52
CA ILE A 19 1.60 -4.08 -1.08
C ILE A 19 1.61 -5.09 -2.24
N PRO A 20 0.49 -5.33 -2.95
CA PRO A 20 0.46 -6.24 -4.10
C PRO A 20 1.23 -5.70 -5.31
N HIS A 21 1.42 -4.38 -5.42
CA HIS A 21 2.14 -3.78 -6.55
C HIS A 21 3.66 -4.03 -6.47
N GLN A 22 4.26 -3.81 -5.31
CA GLN A 22 5.68 -4.07 -5.07
C GLN A 22 5.97 -5.57 -4.92
N ALA A 23 5.03 -6.37 -4.42
CA ALA A 23 5.18 -7.84 -4.37
C ALA A 23 5.49 -8.46 -5.74
N LYS A 24 5.02 -7.87 -6.85
CA LYS A 24 5.36 -8.33 -8.21
C LYS A 24 6.86 -8.28 -8.48
N PHE A 25 7.54 -7.27 -7.97
CA PHE A 25 8.98 -7.13 -8.09
C PHE A 25 9.71 -8.14 -7.20
N SER A 26 9.28 -8.31 -5.95
CA SER A 26 9.85 -9.31 -5.04
C SER A 26 9.73 -10.74 -5.60
N LEU A 27 8.55 -11.10 -6.14
CA LEU A 27 8.34 -12.39 -6.82
C LEU A 27 9.25 -12.57 -8.04
N TRP A 28 9.50 -11.50 -8.80
CA TRP A 28 10.46 -11.54 -9.89
C TRP A 28 11.90 -11.75 -9.40
N GLN A 29 12.28 -11.15 -8.25
CA GLN A 29 13.58 -11.39 -7.62
C GLN A 29 13.74 -12.87 -7.22
N ASP A 30 12.65 -13.46 -6.70
CA ASP A 30 12.54 -14.90 -6.39
C ASP A 30 12.41 -15.80 -7.63
N LYS A 31 12.56 -15.26 -8.84
CA LYS A 31 12.48 -15.99 -10.12
C LYS A 31 11.13 -16.65 -10.38
N VAL A 32 10.07 -16.20 -9.71
CA VAL A 32 8.70 -16.67 -9.98
C VAL A 32 8.28 -16.17 -11.37
N LYS A 33 7.93 -17.11 -12.25
CA LYS A 33 7.48 -16.79 -13.61
C LYS A 33 6.22 -15.93 -13.55
N HIS A 34 6.24 -14.79 -14.24
CA HIS A 34 5.08 -13.89 -14.31
C HIS A 34 3.85 -14.62 -14.85
N LYS A 35 2.72 -14.47 -14.13
CA LYS A 35 1.44 -15.17 -14.41
C LYS A 35 1.52 -16.71 -14.34
N SER A 36 2.49 -17.28 -13.63
CA SER A 36 2.37 -18.67 -13.17
C SER A 36 1.24 -18.82 -12.15
N GLU A 37 0.88 -20.05 -11.84
CA GLU A 37 -0.08 -20.37 -10.78
C GLU A 37 0.31 -19.74 -9.44
N ASP A 38 1.55 -19.97 -8.98
CA ASP A 38 2.09 -19.37 -7.76
C ASP A 38 2.06 -17.83 -7.79
N TRP A 39 2.40 -17.21 -8.93
CA TRP A 39 2.35 -15.75 -9.08
C TRP A 39 0.91 -15.23 -8.94
N LEU A 40 -0.05 -15.89 -9.61
CA LEU A 40 -1.45 -15.49 -9.58
C LEU A 40 -2.04 -15.67 -8.18
N HIS A 41 -1.70 -16.78 -7.53
CA HIS A 41 -2.13 -17.08 -6.16
C HIS A 41 -1.68 -16.00 -5.18
N VAL A 42 -0.36 -15.69 -5.13
CA VAL A 42 0.18 -14.68 -4.23
C VAL A 42 -0.41 -13.30 -4.51
N ILE A 43 -0.49 -12.88 -5.78
CA ILE A 43 -0.99 -11.54 -6.10
C ILE A 43 -2.49 -11.39 -5.83
N ALA A 44 -3.30 -12.40 -6.16
CA ALA A 44 -4.74 -12.37 -5.88
C ALA A 44 -5.01 -12.28 -4.37
N GLU A 45 -4.29 -13.07 -3.58
CA GLU A 45 -4.46 -13.11 -2.13
C GLU A 45 -4.06 -11.77 -1.48
N LEU A 46 -2.93 -11.19 -1.91
CA LEU A 46 -2.50 -9.87 -1.45
C LEU A 46 -3.50 -8.77 -1.82
N MET A 47 -4.14 -8.84 -3.00
CA MET A 47 -5.18 -7.88 -3.39
C MET A 47 -6.39 -7.96 -2.44
N GLU A 48 -6.85 -9.16 -2.11
CA GLU A 48 -7.98 -9.38 -1.19
C GLU A 48 -7.64 -8.96 0.25
N ILE A 49 -6.44 -9.26 0.73
CA ILE A 49 -5.95 -8.83 2.05
C ILE A 49 -5.97 -7.30 2.12
N CYS A 50 -5.44 -6.62 1.09
CA CYS A 50 -5.30 -5.17 1.04
C CYS A 50 -6.61 -4.41 0.77
N ALA A 51 -7.68 -5.11 0.35
CA ALA A 51 -8.99 -4.54 0.16
C ALA A 51 -9.69 -4.30 1.52
N ILE A 52 -9.64 -3.07 2.03
CA ILE A 52 -10.37 -2.67 3.24
C ILE A 52 -11.69 -1.99 2.86
N ARG A 53 -12.80 -2.49 3.41
CA ARG A 53 -14.11 -1.88 3.23
C ARG A 53 -14.16 -0.54 3.99
N PRO A 54 -14.54 0.56 3.34
CA PRO A 54 -14.74 1.84 4.03
C PRO A 54 -16.03 1.80 4.86
N LEU A 55 -16.16 2.72 5.82
CA LEU A 55 -17.40 2.96 6.59
C LEU A 55 -17.88 1.74 7.40
N VAL A 56 -16.96 1.04 8.06
CA VAL A 56 -17.30 0.01 9.05
C VAL A 56 -17.36 0.69 10.42
N ASP A 57 -18.57 0.81 10.98
CA ASP A 57 -18.78 1.59 12.22
C ASP A 57 -18.63 0.78 13.50
N CYS A 58 -18.79 -0.55 13.43
CA CYS A 58 -18.69 -1.44 14.58
C CYS A 58 -17.22 -1.83 14.84
N GLN A 59 -16.72 -1.51 16.04
CA GLN A 59 -15.36 -1.82 16.47
C GLN A 59 -15.05 -3.32 16.45
N GLN A 60 -15.99 -4.14 16.94
CA GLN A 60 -15.83 -5.61 16.93
C GLN A 60 -15.75 -6.16 15.50
N THR A 61 -16.51 -5.56 14.57
CA THR A 61 -16.43 -5.94 13.15
C THR A 61 -15.07 -5.57 12.55
N ILE A 62 -14.51 -4.41 12.91
CA ILE A 62 -13.15 -4.01 12.51
C ILE A 62 -12.13 -5.03 13.02
N GLU A 63 -12.17 -5.38 14.30
CA GLU A 63 -11.25 -6.33 14.93
C GLU A 63 -11.30 -7.70 14.24
N MET A 64 -12.50 -8.26 14.06
CA MET A 64 -12.68 -9.55 13.38
C MET A 64 -12.20 -9.53 11.92
N MET A 65 -12.46 -8.41 11.20
CA MET A 65 -12.00 -8.24 9.83
C MET A 65 -10.47 -8.16 9.74
N VAL A 66 -9.84 -7.38 10.63
CA VAL A 66 -8.39 -7.23 10.68
C VAL A 66 -7.73 -8.56 11.05
N GLU A 67 -8.27 -9.27 12.04
CA GLU A 67 -7.76 -10.58 12.45
C GLU A 67 -7.82 -11.60 11.30
N SER A 68 -8.96 -11.67 10.59
CA SER A 68 -9.10 -12.51 9.40
C SER A 68 -8.04 -12.19 8.33
N LYS A 69 -7.75 -10.90 8.11
CA LYS A 69 -6.75 -10.46 7.13
C LYS A 69 -5.32 -10.75 7.57
N LYS A 70 -5.01 -10.61 8.86
CA LYS A 70 -3.70 -10.96 9.43
C LYS A 70 -3.43 -12.46 9.28
N LYS A 71 -4.42 -13.30 9.60
CA LYS A 71 -4.32 -14.75 9.41
C LYS A 71 -4.04 -15.12 7.95
N ARG A 72 -4.80 -14.56 7.01
CA ARG A 72 -4.59 -14.77 5.56
C ARG A 72 -3.20 -14.31 5.10
N LEU A 73 -2.69 -13.22 5.68
CA LEU A 73 -1.34 -12.74 5.42
C LEU A 73 -0.27 -13.70 5.95
N ASP A 74 -0.46 -14.28 7.15
CA ASP A 74 0.44 -15.29 7.68
C ASP A 74 0.45 -16.56 6.82
N GLU A 75 -0.72 -16.97 6.33
CA GLU A 75 -0.87 -18.11 5.41
C GLU A 75 -0.10 -17.88 4.09
N ILE A 76 -0.21 -16.70 3.48
CA ILE A 76 0.52 -16.43 2.23
C ILE A 76 2.02 -16.25 2.44
N ILE A 77 2.44 -15.73 3.60
CA ILE A 77 3.86 -15.68 4.00
C ILE A 77 4.39 -17.11 4.18
N GLY A 78 3.63 -17.99 4.85
CA GLY A 78 3.94 -19.40 5.01
C GLY A 78 4.11 -20.12 3.68
N TYR A 79 3.15 -19.94 2.77
CA TYR A 79 3.22 -20.46 1.41
C TYR A 79 4.48 -20.00 0.67
N CYS A 80 4.81 -18.70 0.73
CA CYS A 80 6.02 -18.17 0.10
C CYS A 80 7.29 -18.77 0.72
N ARG A 81 7.30 -19.02 2.04
CA ARG A 81 8.41 -19.64 2.75
C ARG A 81 8.63 -21.09 2.31
N GLU A 82 7.56 -21.88 2.20
CA GLU A 82 7.60 -23.27 1.72
C GLU A 82 8.13 -23.38 0.27
N LYS A 83 7.79 -22.40 -0.56
CA LYS A 83 8.25 -22.31 -1.96
C LYS A 83 9.67 -21.75 -2.12
N GLY A 84 10.29 -21.26 -1.06
CA GLY A 84 11.63 -20.65 -1.10
C GLY A 84 11.67 -19.21 -1.64
N TYR A 85 10.54 -18.48 -1.64
CA TYR A 85 10.43 -17.10 -2.13
C TYR A 85 10.93 -16.08 -1.10
N SER A 86 12.23 -16.16 -0.80
CA SER A 86 12.88 -15.43 0.30
C SER A 86 12.77 -13.90 0.23
N HIS A 87 12.83 -13.30 -0.97
CA HIS A 87 12.66 -11.86 -1.15
C HIS A 87 11.22 -11.43 -0.86
N THR A 88 10.24 -12.24 -1.31
CA THR A 88 8.82 -12.01 -1.07
C THR A 88 8.47 -12.16 0.40
N VAL A 89 8.97 -13.21 1.08
CA VAL A 89 8.81 -13.39 2.54
C VAL A 89 9.35 -12.17 3.28
N SER A 90 10.60 -11.80 3.03
CA SER A 90 11.24 -10.64 3.69
C SER A 90 10.45 -9.35 3.46
N TYR A 91 9.95 -9.14 2.25
CA TYR A 91 9.14 -7.98 1.91
C TYR A 91 7.82 -7.94 2.70
N LEU A 92 7.10 -9.07 2.77
CA LEU A 92 5.80 -9.14 3.44
C LEU A 92 5.93 -9.06 4.97
N GLU A 93 6.91 -9.73 5.56
CA GLU A 93 7.19 -9.66 7.01
C GLU A 93 7.56 -8.23 7.45
N ASN A 94 8.34 -7.51 6.64
CA ASN A 94 8.68 -6.11 6.92
C ASN A 94 7.49 -5.14 6.73
N ALA A 95 6.48 -5.51 5.96
CA ALA A 95 5.29 -4.69 5.74
C ALA A 95 4.20 -4.95 6.79
N GLN A 96 4.05 -6.21 7.21
CA GLN A 96 2.97 -6.72 8.05
C GLN A 96 2.65 -5.87 9.29
N PRO A 97 3.63 -5.40 10.11
CA PRO A 97 3.33 -4.70 11.37
C PRO A 97 2.54 -3.39 11.20
N ASP A 98 2.60 -2.79 10.01
CA ASP A 98 2.06 -1.46 9.74
C ASP A 98 0.94 -1.50 8.68
N MET A 99 0.40 -2.67 8.31
CA MET A 99 -0.60 -2.75 7.23
C MET A 99 -1.99 -2.23 7.65
N PHE A 100 -2.46 -2.54 8.85
CA PHE A 100 -3.85 -2.30 9.27
C PHE A 100 -4.01 -1.19 10.33
N THR A 101 -2.93 -0.49 10.65
CA THR A 101 -2.91 0.45 11.78
C THR A 101 -3.92 1.59 11.63
N ALA A 102 -4.22 2.07 10.42
CA ALA A 102 -5.20 3.15 10.23
C ALA A 102 -6.63 2.68 10.51
N VAL A 103 -7.01 1.46 10.09
CA VAL A 103 -8.35 0.94 10.36
C VAL A 103 -8.53 0.57 11.84
N GLU A 104 -7.49 0.00 12.46
CA GLU A 104 -7.45 -0.28 13.91
C GLU A 104 -7.60 0.99 14.75
N ASN A 105 -7.07 2.12 14.27
CA ASN A 105 -7.17 3.43 14.94
C ASN A 105 -8.30 4.31 14.39
N ARG A 106 -9.21 3.77 13.56
CA ARG A 106 -10.37 4.48 12.97
C ARG A 106 -10.01 5.80 12.28
N LEU A 107 -8.86 5.85 11.60
CA LEU A 107 -8.44 7.02 10.85
C LEU A 107 -9.27 7.13 9.56
N ASN A 108 -9.76 8.33 9.25
CA ASN A 108 -10.53 8.64 8.03
C ASN A 108 -9.69 8.65 6.73
N GLY A 109 -8.54 7.96 6.72
CA GLY A 109 -7.62 7.89 5.59
C GLY A 109 -8.09 6.88 4.53
N LYS A 110 -8.20 7.33 3.27
CA LYS A 110 -8.46 6.42 2.13
C LYS A 110 -7.14 5.77 1.68
N THR A 111 -7.19 4.48 1.35
CA THR A 111 -6.06 3.62 0.95
C THR A 111 -5.25 4.14 -0.26
N THR A 112 -5.82 5.00 -1.09
CA THR A 112 -5.06 5.77 -2.10
C THR A 112 -5.20 7.26 -1.79
N SER A 113 -4.11 7.88 -1.32
CA SER A 113 -4.09 9.32 -1.08
C SER A 113 -4.36 10.08 -2.38
N LYS A 114 -4.92 11.31 -2.31
CA LYS A 114 -5.04 12.17 -3.52
C LYS A 114 -3.64 12.39 -4.14
N VAL A 115 -2.59 12.48 -3.31
CA VAL A 115 -1.19 12.52 -3.75
C VAL A 115 -0.84 11.36 -4.68
N GLU A 116 -1.21 10.14 -4.35
CA GLU A 116 -0.84 8.97 -5.17
C GLU A 116 -1.48 9.01 -6.56
N ARG A 117 -2.74 9.44 -6.65
CA ARG A 117 -3.41 9.70 -7.94
C ARG A 117 -2.76 10.83 -8.74
N VAL A 118 -2.33 11.89 -8.05
CA VAL A 118 -1.54 12.98 -8.66
C VAL A 118 -0.25 12.44 -9.22
N MET A 119 0.53 11.74 -8.41
CA MET A 119 1.85 11.24 -8.78
C MET A 119 1.75 10.23 -9.93
N ARG A 120 0.70 9.40 -9.98
CA ARG A 120 0.47 8.51 -11.14
C ARG A 120 0.26 9.29 -12.45
N THR A 121 -0.54 10.35 -12.39
CA THR A 121 -0.81 11.21 -13.55
C THR A 121 0.44 12.00 -13.97
N VAL A 122 1.16 12.55 -13.00
CA VAL A 122 2.42 13.27 -13.23
C VAL A 122 3.45 12.33 -13.84
N ASN A 123 3.63 11.12 -13.29
CA ASN A 123 4.60 10.16 -13.79
C ASN A 123 4.30 9.71 -15.23
N MET A 124 3.03 9.40 -15.53
CA MET A 124 2.60 9.08 -16.89
C MET A 124 2.94 10.20 -17.88
N ARG A 125 2.59 11.45 -17.54
CA ARG A 125 2.81 12.60 -18.43
C ARG A 125 4.27 12.98 -18.56
N ALA A 126 5.03 12.91 -17.47
CA ALA A 126 6.47 13.15 -17.47
C ALA A 126 7.20 12.17 -18.39
N ASN A 127 6.78 10.90 -18.40
CA ASN A 127 7.37 9.88 -19.28
C ASN A 127 7.04 10.12 -20.75
N VAL A 128 5.77 10.39 -21.08
CA VAL A 128 5.33 10.62 -22.48
C VAL A 128 5.90 11.91 -23.06
N SER A 129 5.88 13.00 -22.28
CA SER A 129 6.30 14.33 -22.73
C SER A 129 7.76 14.67 -22.41
N LYS A 130 8.53 13.71 -21.87
CA LYS A 130 9.94 13.85 -21.45
C LYS A 130 10.22 15.15 -20.68
N TRP A 131 9.40 15.43 -19.67
CA TRP A 131 9.54 16.66 -18.88
C TRP A 131 10.90 16.74 -18.19
N SER A 132 11.48 17.95 -18.15
CA SER A 132 12.65 18.22 -17.31
C SER A 132 12.29 18.07 -15.83
N LYS A 133 13.30 17.86 -14.97
CA LYS A 133 13.12 17.81 -13.51
C LYS A 133 12.37 19.05 -12.98
N SER A 134 12.70 20.23 -13.49
CA SER A 134 12.05 21.49 -13.13
C SER A 134 10.59 21.54 -13.61
N GLY A 135 10.30 21.08 -14.83
CA GLY A 135 8.95 20.99 -15.36
C GLY A 135 8.05 20.06 -14.54
N ALA A 136 8.54 18.86 -14.21
CA ALA A 136 7.82 17.91 -13.37
C ALA A 136 7.55 18.48 -11.96
N LEU A 137 8.52 19.17 -11.37
CA LEU A 137 8.37 19.82 -10.07
C LEU A 137 7.27 20.89 -10.09
N ASN A 138 7.27 21.78 -11.09
CA ASN A 138 6.30 22.87 -11.19
C ASN A 138 4.87 22.34 -11.35
N VAL A 139 4.66 21.34 -12.22
CA VAL A 139 3.33 20.72 -12.39
C VAL A 139 2.87 20.03 -11.11
N THR A 140 3.78 19.35 -10.40
CA THR A 140 3.48 18.70 -9.12
C THR A 140 3.05 19.72 -8.08
N LYS A 141 3.76 20.84 -7.96
CA LYS A 141 3.40 21.95 -7.05
C LYS A 141 1.98 22.46 -7.32
N VAL A 142 1.67 22.77 -8.59
CA VAL A 142 0.34 23.26 -8.98
C VAL A 142 -0.75 22.23 -8.66
N ARG A 143 -0.53 20.96 -9.01
CA ARG A 143 -1.53 19.90 -8.76
C ARG A 143 -1.74 19.64 -7.28
N LEU A 144 -0.69 19.57 -6.48
CA LEU A 144 -0.82 19.37 -5.04
C LEU A 144 -1.47 20.58 -4.36
N ALA A 145 -1.12 21.81 -4.75
CA ALA A 145 -1.78 23.01 -4.26
C ALA A 145 -3.29 22.99 -4.56
N TYR A 146 -3.69 22.58 -5.77
CA TYR A 146 -5.10 22.38 -6.12
C TYR A 146 -5.81 21.39 -5.18
N TYR A 147 -5.20 20.23 -4.88
CA TYR A 147 -5.87 19.20 -4.08
C TYR A 147 -5.92 19.45 -2.59
N TYR A 148 -5.00 20.26 -2.05
CA TYR A 148 -4.75 20.36 -0.61
C TYR A 148 -4.82 21.78 -0.06
N ASN A 149 -4.67 22.82 -0.88
CA ASN A 149 -4.67 24.21 -0.42
C ASN A 149 -5.99 24.95 -0.74
N GLY A 150 -7.03 24.24 -1.17
CA GLY A 150 -8.33 24.85 -1.48
C GLY A 150 -8.25 25.90 -2.59
N PHE A 151 -7.40 25.68 -3.61
CA PHE A 151 -7.52 26.41 -4.87
C PHE A 151 -8.81 25.94 -5.56
N ASP A 152 -9.93 26.48 -5.07
CA ASP A 152 -11.25 26.31 -5.65
C ASP A 152 -11.28 26.99 -7.03
N ALA A 153 -11.88 26.29 -7.98
CA ALA A 153 -12.45 26.88 -9.19
C ALA A 153 -13.88 27.34 -8.88
#